data_AF-A0A4Y2BAU7-F1
#
_entry.id   AF-A0A4Y2BAU7-F1
#
_cell.length_a   1.000
_cell.length_b   1.000
_cell.length_c   1.000
_cell.angle_alpha   90.00
_cell.angle_beta   90.00
_cell.angle_gamma   90.00
#
_symmetry.space_group_name_H-M   'P 1'
#
loop_
_entity.id
_entity.type
_entity.pdbx_description
1 polymer ?
#
loop_
_entity_poly.entity_id
_entity_poly.type
_entity_poly.pdbx_seq_one_letter_code
_entity_poly.pdbx_strand_id
1 'polypeptide(L)'
;MFTKETLDVIKTEVKRIKEQVISLLPTKISIHDREVSVKPTLIFCMIAGKICKLDLNQHRLITCAVPSLVNFRKRHKRKFKELFTRKTSRINTNKDLINRLLLTSDPFIANLHARPKTKRGKISNEVRELLEIRTPAPIEQDAILSDYSDTEESESDLEESDLDSE
;
A
#
# COMPACT_ATOMS: atom_id res chain seq x y z
N MET A 1 16.13 -17.23 -8.00
CA MET A 1 15.89 -18.60 -8.46
C MET A 1 14.65 -18.60 -9.35
N PHE A 2 14.75 -19.09 -10.59
CA PHE A 2 13.59 -19.26 -11.48
C PHE A 2 13.18 -20.73 -11.46
N THR A 3 12.28 -21.08 -10.56
CA THR A 3 11.78 -22.45 -10.38
C THR A 3 10.26 -22.48 -10.43
N LYS A 4 9.72 -23.65 -10.77
CA LYS A 4 8.28 -23.88 -10.71
C LYS A 4 7.84 -23.95 -9.24
N GLU A 5 6.59 -23.55 -9.01
CA GLU A 5 5.93 -23.67 -7.73
C GLU A 5 5.62 -25.16 -7.48
N THR A 6 6.38 -25.80 -6.59
CA THR A 6 6.15 -27.17 -6.12
C THR A 6 5.97 -27.19 -4.61
N LEU A 7 5.36 -28.25 -4.08
CA LEU A 7 5.09 -28.39 -2.66
C LEU A 7 6.35 -28.28 -1.79
N ASP A 8 7.42 -28.97 -2.18
CA ASP A 8 8.67 -28.99 -1.41
C ASP A 8 9.36 -27.63 -1.39
N VAL A 9 9.35 -26.93 -2.54
CA VAL A 9 9.90 -25.57 -2.64
C VAL A 9 9.09 -24.62 -1.77
N ILE A 10 7.75 -24.73 -1.77
CA ILE A 10 6.89 -23.90 -0.91
C ILE A 10 7.23 -24.12 0.57
N LYS A 11 7.22 -25.37 1.04
CA LYS A 11 7.50 -25.71 2.44
C LYS A 11 8.87 -25.22 2.89
N THR A 12 9.88 -25.44 2.04
CA THR A 12 11.26 -25.03 2.33
C THR A 12 11.40 -23.52 2.41
N GLU A 13 10.82 -22.78 1.45
CA GLU A 13 10.89 -21.32 1.44
C GLU A 13 10.06 -20.69 2.57
N VAL A 14 8.88 -21.24 2.89
CA VAL A 14 8.07 -20.75 4.01
C VAL A 14 8.79 -20.96 5.34
N LYS A 15 9.41 -22.14 5.56
CA LYS A 15 10.23 -22.39 6.73
C LYS A 15 11.37 -21.38 6.83
N ARG A 16 12.14 -21.21 5.75
CA ARG A 16 13.26 -20.26 5.67
C ARG A 16 12.83 -18.83 5.97
N ILE A 17 11.71 -18.37 5.40
CA ILE A 17 11.19 -17.03 5.62
C ILE A 17 10.76 -16.86 7.08
N LYS A 18 10.06 -17.84 7.67
CA LYS A 18 9.66 -17.78 9.09
C LYS A 18 10.86 -17.64 10.02
N GLU A 19 11.91 -18.42 9.80
CA GLU A 19 13.16 -18.33 10.55
C GLU A 19 13.80 -16.94 10.41
N GLN A 20 13.87 -16.42 9.19
CA GLN A 20 14.38 -15.07 8.94
C GLN A 20 13.55 -13.99 9.65
N VAL A 21 12.22 -14.09 9.61
CA VAL A 21 11.32 -13.13 10.28
C VAL A 21 11.52 -13.14 11.80
N ILE A 22 11.68 -14.33 12.41
CA ILE A 22 11.94 -14.46 13.85
C ILE A 22 13.29 -13.82 14.21
N SER A 23 14.29 -13.90 13.33
CA SER A 23 15.61 -13.31 13.54
C SER A 23 15.69 -11.79 13.29
N LEU A 24 14.61 -11.13 12.87
CA LEU A 24 14.64 -9.70 12.56
C LEU A 24 14.79 -8.84 13.83
N LEU A 25 15.78 -7.95 13.80
CA LEU A 25 15.98 -6.93 14.81
C LEU A 25 15.14 -5.67 14.51
N PRO A 26 14.74 -4.91 15.54
CA PRO A 26 14.12 -3.61 15.34
C PRO A 26 15.03 -2.67 14.54
N THR A 27 14.44 -1.94 13.60
CA THR A 27 15.16 -0.93 12.81
C THR A 27 15.29 0.34 13.63
N LYS A 28 16.51 0.82 13.83
CA LYS A 28 16.82 2.08 14.49
C LYS A 28 17.03 3.16 13.44
N ILE A 29 16.34 4.29 13.59
CA ILE A 29 16.42 5.41 12.68
C ILE A 29 16.62 6.67 13.52
N SER A 30 17.54 7.54 13.12
CA SER A 30 17.69 8.87 13.72
C SER A 30 16.98 9.89 12.85
N ILE A 31 16.03 10.63 13.42
CA ILE A 31 15.32 11.71 12.74
C ILE A 31 15.44 12.96 13.61
N HIS A 32 16.10 14.01 13.10
CA HIS A 32 16.30 15.29 13.80
C HIS A 32 16.77 15.12 15.26
N ASP A 33 17.85 14.37 15.46
CA ASP A 33 18.47 14.06 16.77
C ASP A 33 17.60 13.24 17.75
N ARG A 34 16.53 12.62 17.26
CA ARG A 34 15.72 11.65 18.01
C ARG A 34 15.95 10.25 17.47
N GLU A 35 16.35 9.32 18.35
CA GLU A 35 16.44 7.89 18.01
C GLU A 35 15.04 7.25 18.11
N VAL A 36 14.56 6.72 17.00
CA VAL A 36 13.29 5.98 16.92
C VAL A 36 13.61 4.52 16.60
N SER A 37 13.05 3.60 17.38
CA SER A 37 13.14 2.17 17.11
C SER A 37 11.79 1.65 16.62
N VAL A 38 11.79 1.04 15.43
CA VAL A 38 10.61 0.46 14.79
C VAL A 38 10.75 -1.05 14.78
N LYS A 39 9.85 -1.76 15.47
CA LYS A 39 9.79 -3.22 15.46
C LYS A 39 8.82 -3.70 14.36
N PRO A 40 9.30 -4.39 13.31
CA PRO A 40 8.42 -4.91 12.26
C PRO A 40 7.61 -6.11 12.77
N THR A 41 6.31 -6.11 12.49
CA THR A 41 5.43 -7.28 12.67
C THR A 41 4.92 -7.69 11.28
N LEU A 42 5.34 -8.86 10.81
CA LEU A 42 5.02 -9.35 9.47
C LEU A 42 3.92 -10.41 9.51
N ILE A 43 2.85 -10.18 8.75
CA ILE A 43 1.70 -11.09 8.66
C ILE A 43 1.68 -11.75 7.28
N PHE A 44 1.78 -13.08 7.26
CA PHE A 44 1.81 -13.88 6.03
C PHE A 44 0.39 -14.09 5.47
N CYS A 45 -0.16 -13.08 4.78
CA CYS A 45 -1.55 -13.08 4.29
C CYS A 45 -1.70 -12.99 2.75
N MET A 46 -0.68 -12.50 2.04
CA MET A 46 -0.72 -12.30 0.59
C MET A 46 -0.49 -13.59 -0.20
N ILE A 47 -1.30 -14.60 0.05
CA ILE A 47 -1.10 -15.97 -0.43
C ILE A 47 -2.38 -16.44 -1.15
N ALA A 48 -2.21 -17.25 -2.19
CA ALA A 48 -3.35 -17.87 -2.85
C ALA A 48 -3.92 -19.01 -1.99
N GLY A 49 -5.25 -19.16 -1.96
CA GLY A 49 -5.90 -20.23 -1.16
C GLY A 49 -5.39 -21.64 -1.47
N LYS A 50 -4.92 -21.90 -2.70
CA LYS A 50 -4.28 -23.18 -3.08
C LYS A 50 -3.01 -23.48 -2.27
N ILE A 51 -2.24 -22.45 -1.91
CA ILE A 51 -1.01 -22.57 -1.12
C ILE A 51 -1.39 -22.68 0.36
N CYS A 52 -2.44 -21.98 0.81
CA CYS A 52 -2.92 -22.07 2.20
C CYS A 52 -3.28 -23.51 2.60
N LYS A 53 -3.85 -24.30 1.68
CA LYS A 53 -4.22 -25.70 1.93
C LYS A 53 -3.02 -26.63 2.15
N LEU A 54 -1.83 -26.26 1.66
CA LEU A 54 -0.67 -27.15 1.59
C LEU A 54 0.26 -27.08 2.81
N ASP A 55 0.19 -25.99 3.58
CA ASP A 55 1.27 -25.60 4.50
C ASP A 55 0.79 -25.25 5.92
N LEU A 56 -0.51 -25.37 6.22
CA LEU A 56 -1.09 -24.79 7.43
C LEU A 56 -2.14 -25.71 8.08
N ASN A 57 -1.66 -26.63 8.91
CA ASN A 57 -2.49 -27.35 9.90
C ASN A 57 -2.90 -26.48 11.11
N GLN A 58 -3.10 -25.16 10.95
CA GLN A 58 -3.52 -24.30 12.07
C GLN A 58 -4.63 -23.32 11.69
N HIS A 59 -5.76 -23.56 12.35
CA HIS A 59 -6.91 -22.67 12.53
C HIS A 59 -6.46 -21.25 12.92
N ARG A 60 -6.38 -20.30 11.96
CA ARG A 60 -6.54 -18.83 12.14
C ARG A 60 -5.93 -17.97 11.04
N LEU A 61 -5.68 -18.50 9.84
CA LEU A 61 -5.48 -17.62 8.69
C LEU A 61 -6.85 -17.16 8.18
N ILE A 62 -7.25 -15.96 8.61
CA ILE A 62 -8.26 -15.17 7.91
C ILE A 62 -7.78 -15.10 6.46
N THR A 63 -8.49 -15.79 5.58
CA THR A 63 -8.16 -15.88 4.17
C THR A 63 -8.46 -14.52 3.54
N CYS A 64 -7.55 -13.58 3.73
CA CYS A 64 -7.62 -12.27 3.09
C CYS A 64 -7.17 -12.48 1.65
N ALA A 65 -8.08 -12.96 0.79
CA ALA A 65 -7.86 -12.91 -0.64
C ALA A 65 -7.82 -11.43 -1.04
N VAL A 66 -6.62 -10.85 -1.13
CA VAL A 66 -6.38 -9.60 -1.85
C VAL A 66 -5.57 -9.95 -3.11
N PRO A 67 -6.20 -10.56 -4.14
CA PRO A 67 -5.48 -11.10 -5.29
C PRO A 67 -4.94 -9.98 -6.19
N SER A 68 -5.50 -8.78 -6.07
CA SER A 68 -5.24 -7.64 -6.96
C SER A 68 -3.76 -7.23 -6.93
N LEU A 69 -3.15 -7.05 -5.76
CA LEU A 69 -1.78 -6.54 -5.63
C LEU A 69 -0.73 -7.55 -6.13
N VAL A 70 -0.89 -8.84 -5.78
CA VAL A 70 0.05 -9.90 -6.23
C VAL A 70 -0.02 -10.07 -7.75
N ASN A 71 -1.23 -10.09 -8.32
CA ASN A 71 -1.42 -10.23 -9.76
C ASN A 71 -0.93 -9.00 -10.53
N PHE A 72 -1.13 -7.80 -9.99
CA PHE A 72 -0.58 -6.57 -10.53
C PHE A 72 0.95 -6.63 -10.61
N ARG A 73 1.62 -7.06 -9.54
CA ARG A 73 3.08 -7.24 -9.52
C ARG A 73 3.57 -8.26 -10.55
N LYS A 74 2.84 -9.36 -10.78
CA LYS A 74 3.17 -10.33 -11.85
C LYS A 74 3.13 -9.69 -13.25
N ARG A 75 2.11 -8.86 -13.52
CA ARG A 75 2.01 -8.11 -14.78
C ARG A 75 3.18 -7.14 -14.96
N HIS A 76 3.52 -6.39 -13.91
CA HIS A 76 4.65 -5.47 -13.92
C HIS A 76 5.97 -6.19 -14.16
N LYS A 77 6.21 -7.33 -13.49
CA LYS A 77 7.42 -8.15 -13.69
C LYS A 77 7.61 -8.54 -15.16
N ARG A 78 6.52 -8.96 -15.84
CA ARG A 78 6.57 -9.29 -17.27
C ARG A 78 6.96 -8.07 -18.12
N LYS A 79 6.27 -6.94 -17.93
CA LYS A 79 6.56 -5.69 -18.64
C LYS A 79 7.98 -5.18 -18.41
N PHE A 80 8.46 -5.24 -17.16
CA PHE A 80 9.82 -4.81 -16.81
C PHE A 80 10.87 -5.65 -17.50
N LYS A 81 10.70 -6.97 -17.54
CA LYS A 81 11.60 -7.86 -18.25
C LYS A 81 11.62 -7.64 -19.78
N GLU A 82 10.48 -7.27 -20.36
CA GLU A 82 10.38 -7.07 -21.81
C GLU A 82 10.99 -5.74 -22.25
N LEU A 83 10.74 -4.66 -21.49
CA LEU A 83 10.99 -3.28 -21.93
C LEU A 83 12.11 -2.57 -21.18
N PHE A 84 12.44 -2.99 -19.95
CA PHE A 84 13.26 -2.19 -19.03
C PHE A 84 14.53 -2.90 -18.53
N THR A 85 14.85 -4.08 -19.05
CA THR A 85 16.07 -4.83 -18.66
C THR A 85 17.00 -5.01 -19.84
N ARG A 86 18.31 -4.90 -19.59
CA ARG A 86 19.32 -5.28 -20.59
C ARG A 86 19.30 -6.79 -20.80
N LYS A 87 19.33 -7.21 -22.08
CA LYS A 87 19.32 -8.62 -22.50
C LYS A 87 20.73 -9.15 -22.83
N THR A 88 21.75 -8.59 -22.19
CA THR A 88 23.16 -8.96 -22.41
C THR A 88 23.56 -10.22 -21.62
N SER A 89 23.05 -10.36 -20.40
CA SER A 89 23.25 -11.56 -19.58
C SER A 89 22.08 -11.76 -18.62
N ARG A 90 21.87 -13.00 -18.17
CA ARG A 90 20.83 -13.30 -17.16
C ARG A 90 21.05 -12.54 -15.86
N ILE A 91 22.32 -12.33 -15.45
CA ILE A 91 22.68 -11.59 -14.24
C ILE A 91 22.26 -10.13 -14.39
N ASN A 92 22.61 -9.49 -15.51
CA ASN A 92 22.26 -8.10 -15.79
C ASN A 92 20.74 -7.92 -15.89
N THR A 93 20.04 -8.85 -16.55
CA THR A 93 18.57 -8.85 -16.60
C THR A 93 17.95 -8.92 -15.20
N ASN A 94 18.45 -9.80 -14.32
CA ASN A 94 17.91 -9.94 -12.97
C ASN A 94 18.21 -8.72 -12.10
N LYS A 95 19.40 -8.13 -12.24
CA LYS A 95 19.79 -6.89 -11.56
C LYS A 95 18.87 -5.75 -11.94
N ASP A 96 18.67 -5.52 -13.24
CA ASP A 96 17.79 -4.47 -13.76
C ASP A 96 16.34 -4.70 -13.31
N LEU A 97 15.86 -5.96 -13.31
CA LEU A 97 14.51 -6.31 -12.87
C LEU A 97 14.29 -6.02 -11.38
N ILE A 98 15.24 -6.40 -10.51
CA ILE A 98 15.15 -6.15 -9.07
C ILE A 98 15.18 -4.65 -8.80
N ASN A 99 16.12 -3.92 -9.41
CA ASN A 99 16.23 -2.48 -9.23
C ASN A 99 14.93 -1.76 -9.62
N ARG A 100 14.32 -2.15 -10.76
CA ARG A 100 13.05 -1.57 -11.19
C ARG A 100 11.91 -1.87 -10.23
N LEU A 101 11.83 -3.10 -9.73
CA LEU A 101 10.82 -3.48 -8.75
C LEU A 101 10.96 -2.67 -7.46
N LEU A 102 12.18 -2.52 -6.93
CA LEU A 102 12.47 -1.74 -5.73
C LEU A 102 12.04 -0.28 -5.88
N LEU A 103 12.45 0.38 -6.96
CA LEU A 103 12.09 1.77 -7.24
C LEU A 103 10.57 1.96 -7.33
N THR A 104 9.85 1.03 -7.95
CA THR A 104 8.39 1.13 -8.07
C THR A 104 7.63 0.77 -6.79
N SER A 105 8.29 0.13 -5.83
CA SER A 105 7.72 -0.19 -4.51
C SER A 105 8.10 0.81 -3.43
N ASP A 106 8.98 1.77 -3.74
CA ASP A 106 9.48 2.75 -2.78
C ASP A 106 8.34 3.69 -2.33
N PRO A 107 8.05 3.78 -1.01
CA PRO A 107 6.95 4.60 -0.49
C PRO A 107 7.14 6.10 -0.75
N PHE A 108 8.37 6.58 -0.67
CA PHE A 108 8.68 8.00 -0.84
C PHE A 108 8.46 8.40 -2.31
N ILE A 109 9.05 7.65 -3.24
CA ILE A 109 8.85 7.84 -4.68
C ILE A 109 7.36 7.68 -5.03
N ALA A 110 6.68 6.65 -4.51
CA ALA A 110 5.26 6.42 -4.78
C ALA A 110 4.35 7.55 -4.27
N ASN A 111 4.75 8.28 -3.23
CA ASN A 111 4.02 9.45 -2.74
C ASN A 111 4.22 10.69 -3.61
N LEU A 112 5.38 10.82 -4.26
CA LEU A 112 5.66 11.91 -5.20
C LEU A 112 4.99 11.73 -6.56
N HIS A 113 4.71 10.48 -6.95
CA HIS A 113 4.09 10.19 -8.25
C HIS A 113 2.62 10.62 -8.30
N ALA A 114 2.24 11.29 -9.39
CA ALA A 114 0.85 11.63 -9.66
C ALA A 114 -0.03 10.37 -9.72
N ARG A 115 -1.06 10.31 -8.88
CA ARG A 115 -2.00 9.18 -8.83
C ARG A 115 -3.13 9.41 -9.83
N PRO A 116 -3.48 8.42 -10.66
CA PRO A 116 -4.67 8.51 -11.49
C PRO A 116 -5.90 8.74 -10.62
N LYS A 117 -6.68 9.79 -10.91
CA LYS A 117 -7.97 10.02 -10.24
C LYS A 117 -8.90 8.87 -10.59
N THR A 118 -9.30 8.08 -9.59
CA THR A 118 -10.30 7.03 -9.79
C THR A 118 -11.68 7.58 -9.41
N LYS A 119 -12.66 7.36 -10.29
CA LYS A 119 -14.07 7.65 -9.95
C LYS A 119 -14.51 6.62 -8.92
N ARG A 120 -14.87 7.05 -7.71
CA ARG A 120 -15.51 6.17 -6.74
C ARG A 120 -16.93 5.90 -7.23
N GLY A 121 -17.29 4.62 -7.36
CA GLY A 121 -18.68 4.23 -7.63
C GLY A 121 -19.59 4.56 -6.44
N LYS A 122 -20.89 4.68 -6.69
CA LYS A 122 -21.88 4.81 -5.61
C LYS A 122 -21.90 3.52 -4.81
N ILE A 123 -21.69 3.60 -3.50
CA ILE A 123 -21.85 2.49 -2.56
C ILE A 123 -23.32 2.47 -2.13
N SER A 124 -23.94 1.30 -2.01
CA SER A 124 -25.32 1.20 -1.55
C SER A 124 -25.44 1.58 -0.07
N ASN A 125 -26.63 2.01 0.35
CA ASN A 125 -26.84 2.47 1.72
C ASN A 125 -26.66 1.33 2.74
N GLU A 126 -27.04 0.09 2.40
CA GLU A 126 -26.86 -1.06 3.30
C GLU A 126 -25.37 -1.35 3.55
N VAL A 127 -24.53 -1.22 2.51
CA VAL A 127 -23.08 -1.41 2.66
C VAL A 127 -22.46 -0.25 3.44
N ARG A 128 -23.00 0.96 3.35
CA ARG A 128 -22.53 2.10 4.14
C ARG A 128 -22.81 1.89 5.64
N GLU A 129 -24.02 1.46 5.98
CA GLU A 129 -24.41 1.13 7.37
C GLU A 129 -23.52 0.03 7.97
N LEU A 130 -23.11 -0.96 7.18
CA LEU A 130 -22.18 -2.02 7.62
C LEU A 130 -20.72 -1.56 7.76
N LEU A 131 -20.31 -0.52 7.02
CA LEU A 131 -18.95 0.02 7.05
C LEU A 131 -18.75 1.10 8.12
N GLU A 132 -19.83 1.68 8.62
CA GLU A 132 -19.82 2.63 9.75
C GLU A 132 -19.55 1.87 11.07
N ILE A 133 -18.28 1.52 11.26
CA ILE A 133 -17.77 1.12 12.56
C ILE A 133 -17.91 2.36 13.46
N ARG A 134 -18.79 2.28 14.47
CA ARG A 134 -18.96 3.30 15.52
C ARG A 134 -17.59 3.86 15.91
N THR A 135 -17.33 5.11 15.53
CA THR A 135 -16.27 5.88 16.18
C THR A 135 -16.61 5.89 17.68
N PRO A 136 -15.64 5.65 18.58
CA PRO A 136 -15.84 5.96 19.99
C PRO A 136 -16.32 7.40 20.08
N ALA A 137 -17.32 7.64 20.94
CA ALA A 137 -17.93 8.94 21.14
C ALA A 137 -16.84 10.03 21.27
N PRO A 138 -17.06 11.23 20.71
CA PRO A 138 -16.19 12.35 21.00
C PRO A 138 -16.15 12.51 22.52
N ILE A 139 -14.95 12.40 23.09
CA ILE A 139 -14.69 12.83 24.45
C ILE A 139 -15.09 14.30 24.47
N GLU A 140 -16.04 14.64 25.35
CA GLU A 140 -16.54 15.99 25.59
C GLU A 140 -15.34 16.95 25.68
N GLN A 141 -15.22 17.81 24.67
CA GLN A 141 -14.34 18.97 24.73
C GLN A 141 -15.08 20.03 25.53
N ASP A 142 -15.10 19.86 26.84
CA ASP A 142 -15.51 20.94 27.74
C ASP A 142 -14.30 21.82 28.05
N ALA A 143 -14.47 23.09 27.68
CA ALA A 143 -13.75 24.27 28.14
C ALA A 143 -12.23 24.31 27.86
N ILE A 144 -11.84 25.14 26.90
CA ILE A 144 -11.27 26.47 27.20
C ILE A 144 -11.80 27.46 26.15
N LEU A 145 -12.58 28.39 26.68
CA LEU A 145 -13.04 29.66 26.12
C LEU A 145 -11.86 30.64 26.03
N SER A 146 -11.68 31.28 24.87
CA SER A 146 -11.28 32.71 24.72
C SER A 146 -11.06 32.98 23.23
N ASP A 147 -12.08 33.50 22.54
CA ASP A 147 -12.20 34.93 22.18
C ASP A 147 -11.11 35.41 21.21
N TYR A 148 -11.46 35.55 19.92
CA TYR A 148 -11.22 36.80 19.18
C TYR A 148 -12.11 36.88 17.92
N SER A 149 -13.20 37.62 18.11
CA SER A 149 -14.03 38.44 17.21
C SER A 149 -14.07 38.17 15.70
N ASP A 150 -15.30 37.96 15.24
CA ASP A 150 -15.82 38.21 13.89
C ASP A 150 -15.60 39.65 13.42
N THR A 151 -15.35 39.81 12.12
CA THR A 151 -15.82 40.99 11.38
C THR A 151 -16.30 40.51 10.03
N GLU A 152 -17.62 40.37 9.92
CA GLU A 152 -18.38 40.28 8.68
C GLU A 152 -18.17 41.58 7.89
N GLU A 153 -17.75 41.48 6.62
CA GLU A 153 -18.31 42.36 5.58
C GLU A 153 -18.52 41.56 4.29
N SER A 154 -19.72 41.74 3.79
CA SER A 154 -20.47 41.00 2.80
C SER A 154 -20.12 41.35 1.34
N GLU A 155 -20.32 40.33 0.49
CA GLU A 155 -20.85 40.32 -0.88
C GLU A 155 -20.66 41.53 -1.81
N SER A 156 -20.13 41.26 -3.02
CA SER A 156 -20.83 41.66 -4.24
C SER A 156 -20.34 40.83 -5.44
N ASP A 157 -21.29 40.11 -6.04
CA ASP A 157 -21.22 39.53 -7.38
C ASP A 157 -21.04 40.63 -8.44
N LEU A 158 -20.20 40.38 -9.44
CA LEU A 158 -20.30 41.02 -10.75
C LEU A 158 -20.04 39.97 -11.84
N GLU A 159 -21.14 39.58 -12.50
CA GLU A 159 -21.16 38.94 -13.81
C GLU A 159 -20.84 39.95 -14.94
N GLU A 160 -20.70 39.38 -16.14
CA GLU A 160 -20.86 40.02 -17.47
C GLU A 160 -19.53 40.54 -18.09
N SER A 161 -19.13 40.24 -19.33
CA SER A 161 -19.72 39.52 -20.47
C SER A 161 -18.63 39.31 -21.53
N ASP A 162 -18.79 38.27 -22.35
CA ASP A 162 -18.14 38.08 -23.65
C ASP A 162 -18.47 39.21 -24.64
N LEU A 163 -17.48 39.65 -25.42
CA LEU A 163 -17.70 40.33 -26.71
C LEU A 163 -16.60 39.94 -27.71
N ASP A 164 -16.98 39.12 -28.69
CA ASP A 164 -16.34 38.95 -30.01
C ASP A 164 -16.95 39.96 -31.00
N SER A 165 -16.12 40.61 -31.82
CA SER A 165 -16.31 41.24 -33.16
C SER A 165 -15.08 42.14 -33.38
N GLU A 166 -14.29 42.13 -34.45
CA GLU A 166 -14.47 41.84 -35.88
C GLU A 166 -13.09 41.47 -36.48
#